data_AF-A0A9D4FM98-F1
#
_entry.id   AF-A0A9D4FM98-F1
#
_cell.length_a   1.000
_cell.length_b   1.000
_cell.length_c   1.000
_cell.angle_alpha   90.00
_cell.angle_beta   90.00
_cell.angle_gamma   90.00
#
_symmetry.space_group_name_H-M   'P 1'
#
loop_
_entity.id
_entity.type
_entity.pdbx_description
1 polymer ?
#
loop_
_entity_poly.entity_id
_entity_poly.type
_entity_poly.pdbx_seq_one_letter_code
_entity_poly.pdbx_strand_id
1 'polypeptide(L)'
;MTRLGYGEQIRRWRVARYCEHDRHLNAQLRDFTITTAGSKAEGLTCLFESDRDLLHALNGVICVETGINLNTIPDDISVFWMDDTGVYPGHCILLLKRRARLLNAIINDALCEIGYGELLLSSVLFIDECSRLTNQHSTGRVLHERAGPALPETVEGILKVDMVYSIRCQCPSILHRWAVRPRHWPQSVIVQKVVSLGAYVTPTGFKESENKHIEWRICFNSGETELMNNLNDTQAKVYVLLKWILKEIIKPTNKEITSYVLKNIILWQAENTPQTEFHSRSLLHWLHDGLRGLRTAIKKKLLKYYMIPERNLMEACGLEDALKRKWIIDITEMIEMGSNVILRLEKIRKAIVASPEPMLWFSKTRTGLEMLFLEEMNRVEKCKNENGGQDVPDFMLYAIRKRQEEILLEFAERMIMEGCSRNEFPKLFLRMFV
;
A
#
# COMPACT_ATOMS: atom_id res chain seq x y z
N MET A 1 -14.81 -17.13 -0.64
CA MET A 1 -14.24 -15.85 -1.13
C MET A 1 -15.31 -14.76 -1.30
N THR A 2 -16.33 -14.91 -2.15
CA THR A 2 -17.38 -13.88 -2.34
C THR A 2 -18.11 -13.53 -1.05
N ARG A 3 -18.52 -14.55 -0.27
CA ARG A 3 -19.12 -14.38 1.08
C ARG A 3 -18.21 -13.63 2.06
N LEU A 4 -16.90 -13.65 1.82
CA LEU A 4 -15.89 -12.96 2.65
C LEU A 4 -15.56 -11.57 2.11
N GLY A 5 -16.26 -11.11 1.08
CA GLY A 5 -16.09 -9.77 0.53
C GLY A 5 -15.04 -9.60 -0.54
N TYR A 6 -14.58 -10.69 -1.15
CA TYR A 6 -13.59 -10.64 -2.23
C TYR A 6 -14.20 -10.92 -3.60
N GLY A 7 -15.52 -10.77 -3.73
CA GLY A 7 -16.16 -10.76 -5.04
C GLY A 7 -15.80 -9.47 -5.78
N GLU A 8 -15.61 -9.57 -7.10
CA GLU A 8 -15.24 -8.45 -7.96
C GLU A 8 -16.03 -7.15 -7.72
N GLN A 9 -17.36 -7.21 -7.67
CA GLN A 9 -18.19 -6.02 -7.46
C GLN A 9 -17.89 -5.31 -6.13
N ILE A 10 -17.69 -6.08 -5.05
CA ILE A 10 -17.38 -5.53 -3.73
C ILE A 10 -15.99 -4.89 -3.76
N ARG A 11 -15.00 -5.53 -4.41
CA ARG A 11 -13.65 -4.96 -4.56
C ARG A 11 -13.70 -3.62 -5.30
N ARG A 12 -14.34 -3.58 -6.48
CA ARG A 12 -14.49 -2.36 -7.29
C ARG A 12 -15.19 -1.24 -6.51
N TRP A 13 -16.24 -1.59 -5.76
CA TRP A 13 -16.93 -0.62 -4.92
C TRP A 13 -16.04 -0.04 -3.82
N ARG A 14 -15.19 -0.86 -3.17
CA ARG A 14 -14.21 -0.36 -2.18
C ARG A 14 -13.18 0.57 -2.78
N VAL A 15 -12.62 0.20 -3.94
CA VAL A 15 -11.68 1.05 -4.69
C VAL A 15 -12.32 2.41 -4.95
N ALA A 16 -13.54 2.45 -5.48
CA ALA A 16 -14.25 3.69 -5.76
C ALA A 16 -14.46 4.56 -4.50
N ARG A 17 -14.77 3.93 -3.36
CA ARG A 17 -14.94 4.64 -2.08
C ARG A 17 -13.65 5.27 -1.56
N TYR A 18 -12.52 4.55 -1.59
CA TYR A 18 -11.23 5.16 -1.20
C TYR A 18 -10.81 6.26 -2.18
N CYS A 19 -11.03 6.09 -3.49
CA CYS A 19 -10.76 7.17 -4.45
C CYS A 19 -11.65 8.41 -4.25
N GLU A 20 -12.89 8.24 -3.81
CA GLU A 20 -13.76 9.36 -3.43
C GLU A 20 -13.27 10.07 -2.17
N HIS A 21 -12.89 9.30 -1.15
CA HIS A 21 -12.28 9.84 0.07
C HIS A 21 -11.04 10.66 -0.21
N ASP A 22 -10.10 10.11 -0.98
CA ASP A 22 -8.84 10.78 -1.31
C ASP A 22 -9.10 12.09 -2.05
N ARG A 23 -10.09 12.14 -2.95
CA ARG A 23 -10.51 13.39 -3.61
C ARG A 23 -11.03 14.43 -2.63
N HIS A 24 -11.87 14.01 -1.67
CA HIS A 24 -12.40 14.91 -0.66
C HIS A 24 -11.28 15.45 0.27
N LEU A 25 -10.38 14.57 0.70
CA LEU A 25 -9.23 14.92 1.53
C LEU A 25 -8.31 15.92 0.81
N ASN A 26 -7.94 15.63 -0.43
CA ASN A 26 -7.04 16.48 -1.20
C ASN A 26 -7.64 17.84 -1.60
N ALA A 27 -8.96 17.98 -1.63
CA ALA A 27 -9.60 19.28 -1.91
C ALA A 27 -9.27 20.34 -0.84
N GLN A 28 -8.80 19.92 0.33
CA GLN A 28 -8.51 20.79 1.47
C GLN A 28 -7.00 20.96 1.73
N LEU A 29 -6.16 20.11 1.13
CA LEU A 29 -4.72 20.09 1.38
C LEU A 29 -3.96 20.89 0.31
N ARG A 30 -2.95 21.65 0.76
CA ARG A 30 -2.11 22.46 -0.13
C ARG A 30 -0.73 21.86 -0.35
N ASP A 31 -0.09 21.43 0.73
CA ASP A 31 1.33 21.02 0.69
C ASP A 31 1.53 19.60 0.16
N PHE A 32 0.56 18.71 0.40
CA PHE A 32 0.63 17.32 -0.03
C PHE A 32 -0.59 16.91 -0.84
N THR A 33 -0.36 16.04 -1.81
CA THR A 33 -1.41 15.17 -2.35
C THR A 33 -1.32 13.81 -1.65
N ILE A 34 -2.36 13.43 -0.90
CA ILE A 34 -2.45 12.17 -0.18
C ILE A 34 -3.23 11.15 -1.02
N THR A 35 -2.69 9.95 -1.19
CA THR A 35 -3.38 8.86 -1.89
C THR A 35 -3.39 7.61 -1.01
N THR A 36 -4.54 6.99 -0.83
CA THR A 36 -4.65 5.70 -0.16
C THR A 36 -3.91 4.66 -1.01
N ALA A 37 -3.09 3.83 -0.38
CA ALA A 37 -2.29 2.80 -1.02
C ALA A 37 -2.60 1.40 -0.44
N GLY A 38 -1.85 0.39 -0.90
CA GLY A 38 -1.88 -0.96 -0.33
C GLY A 38 -3.23 -1.67 -0.48
N SER A 39 -3.52 -2.58 0.45
CA SER A 39 -4.69 -3.46 0.37
C SER A 39 -6.02 -2.72 0.26
N LYS A 40 -6.11 -1.53 0.88
CA LYS A 40 -7.30 -0.69 0.88
C LYS A 40 -7.55 -0.10 -0.50
N ALA A 41 -6.53 0.49 -1.12
CA ALA A 41 -6.59 1.04 -2.47
C ALA A 41 -6.88 -0.01 -3.56
N GLU A 42 -6.50 -1.26 -3.32
CA GLU A 42 -6.73 -2.40 -4.22
C GLU A 42 -8.11 -3.05 -4.01
N GLY A 43 -8.89 -2.59 -3.03
CA GLY A 43 -10.18 -3.21 -2.64
C GLY A 43 -10.03 -4.60 -2.01
N LEU A 44 -8.81 -5.01 -1.66
CA LEU A 44 -8.43 -6.31 -1.12
C LEU A 44 -8.28 -6.32 0.40
N THR A 45 -8.83 -5.30 1.07
CA THR A 45 -8.77 -5.22 2.52
C THR A 45 -9.48 -6.40 3.19
N CYS A 46 -8.80 -7.05 4.13
CA CYS A 46 -9.41 -8.11 4.93
C CYS A 46 -10.43 -7.55 5.92
N LEU A 47 -11.47 -8.34 6.26
CA LEU A 47 -12.09 -8.22 7.58
C LEU A 47 -10.94 -8.20 8.62
N PHE A 48 -10.86 -7.15 9.44
CA PHE A 48 -9.83 -6.93 10.48
C PHE A 48 -8.43 -6.49 9.99
N GLU A 49 -8.29 -5.88 8.81
CA GLU A 49 -7.05 -5.14 8.46
C GLU A 49 -7.15 -3.73 9.06
N SER A 50 -6.34 -3.46 10.08
CA SER A 50 -6.35 -2.22 10.87
C SER A 50 -5.35 -1.18 10.38
N ASP A 51 -4.38 -1.60 9.56
CA ASP A 51 -3.38 -0.75 8.94
C ASP A 51 -3.92 -0.04 7.69
N ARG A 52 -3.54 1.23 7.53
CA ARG A 52 -3.83 2.07 6.37
C ARG A 52 -2.52 2.58 5.80
N ASP A 53 -2.21 2.20 4.57
CA ASP A 53 -1.08 2.76 3.83
C ASP A 53 -1.49 4.08 3.15
N LEU A 54 -0.72 5.15 3.37
CA LEU A 54 -0.92 6.44 2.74
C LEU A 54 0.35 6.88 2.00
N LEU A 55 0.21 7.29 0.75
CA LEU A 55 1.27 7.95 0.00
C LEU A 55 1.07 9.46 0.05
N HIS A 56 2.03 10.18 0.64
CA HIS A 56 2.04 11.63 0.74
C HIS A 56 2.99 12.19 -0.31
N ALA A 57 2.47 12.71 -1.41
CA ALA A 57 3.27 13.32 -2.48
C ALA A 57 3.39 14.83 -2.24
N LEU A 58 4.61 15.32 -2.02
CA LEU A 58 4.86 16.74 -1.80
C LEU A 58 4.54 17.55 -3.07
N ASN A 59 3.76 18.61 -2.92
CA ASN A 59 3.40 19.54 -3.98
C ASN A 59 4.49 20.63 -4.16
N GLY A 60 4.55 21.26 -5.33
CA GLY A 60 5.56 22.30 -5.62
C GLY A 60 6.97 21.77 -5.93
N VAL A 61 7.14 20.44 -6.02
CA VAL A 61 8.40 19.79 -6.39
C VAL A 61 8.14 18.63 -7.36
N ILE A 62 9.08 18.41 -8.28
CA ILE A 62 9.06 17.28 -9.21
C ILE A 62 10.47 16.76 -9.47
N CYS A 63 10.59 15.45 -9.63
CA CYS A 63 11.78 14.77 -10.12
C CYS A 63 11.60 14.40 -11.58
N VAL A 64 12.64 14.54 -12.39
CA VAL A 64 12.61 14.19 -13.82
C VAL A 64 13.88 13.46 -14.23
N GLU A 65 13.77 12.53 -15.17
CA GLU A 65 14.95 11.94 -15.84
C GLU A 65 15.83 13.03 -16.46
N THR A 66 17.13 12.74 -16.57
CA THR A 66 18.09 13.59 -17.25
C THR A 66 17.68 13.79 -18.72
N GLY A 67 17.81 15.03 -19.22
CA GLY A 67 17.46 15.38 -20.60
C GLY A 67 16.00 15.82 -20.83
N ILE A 68 15.12 15.77 -19.82
CA ILE A 68 13.78 16.36 -19.93
C ILE A 68 13.85 17.89 -20.10
N ASN A 69 13.06 18.42 -21.03
CA ASN A 69 12.96 19.86 -21.27
C ASN A 69 12.24 20.56 -20.10
N LEU A 70 13.02 21.26 -19.27
CA LEU A 70 12.55 21.96 -18.07
C LEU A 70 11.55 23.09 -18.36
N ASN A 71 11.53 23.62 -19.59
CA ASN A 71 10.60 24.68 -19.99
C ASN A 71 9.14 24.19 -20.05
N THR A 72 8.92 22.88 -20.04
CA THR A 72 7.57 22.29 -19.96
C THR A 72 7.01 22.28 -18.53
N ILE A 73 7.85 22.57 -17.54
CA ILE A 73 7.51 22.54 -16.12
C ILE A 73 7.36 23.99 -15.63
N PRO A 74 6.25 24.35 -14.95
CA PRO A 74 6.04 25.68 -14.36
C PRO A 74 7.21 26.17 -13.49
N ASP A 75 7.49 27.48 -13.53
CA ASP A 75 8.64 28.11 -12.84
C ASP A 75 8.49 28.17 -11.31
N ASP A 76 7.28 28.03 -10.80
CA ASP A 76 6.97 27.93 -9.38
C ASP A 76 7.22 26.52 -8.80
N ILE A 77 7.62 25.56 -9.64
CA ILE A 77 7.94 24.19 -9.24
C ILE A 77 9.46 23.99 -9.16
N SER A 78 9.92 23.47 -8.02
CA SER A 78 11.30 23.04 -7.85
C SER A 78 11.55 21.74 -8.60
N VAL A 79 12.65 21.69 -9.37
CA VAL A 79 12.96 20.54 -10.23
C VAL A 79 14.27 19.90 -9.82
N PHE A 80 14.20 18.58 -9.63
CA PHE A 80 15.35 17.71 -9.40
C PHE A 80 15.57 16.80 -10.59
N TRP A 81 16.81 16.67 -11.04
CA TRP A 81 17.19 15.56 -11.91
C TRP A 81 17.35 14.29 -11.10
N MET A 82 16.81 13.21 -11.64
CA MET A 82 17.01 11.86 -11.17
C MET A 82 18.26 11.30 -11.87
N ASP A 83 19.34 11.15 -11.10
CA ASP A 83 20.56 10.48 -11.56
C ASP A 83 20.57 9.04 -11.08
N ASP A 84 20.45 8.10 -12.02
CA ASP A 84 20.51 6.66 -11.77
C ASP A 84 21.87 6.05 -12.14
N THR A 85 22.89 6.89 -12.38
CA THR A 85 24.25 6.45 -12.71
C THR A 85 24.95 5.87 -11.48
N GLY A 86 25.44 4.64 -11.58
CA GLY A 86 26.24 4.01 -10.53
C GLY A 86 25.48 3.66 -9.24
N VAL A 87 24.15 3.79 -9.23
CA VAL A 87 23.29 3.40 -8.11
C VAL A 87 22.58 2.07 -8.40
N TYR A 88 22.13 1.41 -7.33
CA TYR A 88 21.43 0.13 -7.46
C TYR A 88 20.10 0.28 -8.25
N PRO A 89 19.75 -0.65 -9.16
CA PRO A 89 18.55 -0.52 -10.00
C PRO A 89 17.27 -0.17 -9.24
N GLY A 90 16.54 0.81 -9.77
CA GLY A 90 15.34 1.36 -9.14
C GLY A 90 15.61 2.32 -7.98
N HIS A 91 16.84 2.75 -7.80
CA HIS A 91 17.22 3.88 -6.94
C HIS A 91 17.87 4.98 -7.79
N CYS A 92 18.01 6.16 -7.19
CA CYS A 92 18.52 7.37 -7.82
C CYS A 92 19.04 8.36 -6.78
N ILE A 93 19.85 9.31 -7.22
CA ILE A 93 20.20 10.52 -6.48
C ILE A 93 19.40 11.68 -7.09
N LEU A 94 18.93 12.62 -6.24
CA LEU A 94 18.15 13.77 -6.68
C LEU A 94 19.00 15.03 -6.66
N LEU A 95 19.35 15.54 -7.84
CA LEU A 95 20.19 16.74 -8.00
C LEU A 95 19.32 17.96 -8.28
N LEU A 96 19.44 19.03 -7.51
CA LEU A 96 18.67 20.26 -7.71
C LEU A 96 19.12 20.96 -8.99
N LYS A 97 18.16 21.26 -9.89
CA LYS A 97 18.46 21.94 -11.16
C LYS A 97 17.69 23.23 -11.34
N ARG A 98 16.49 23.32 -10.79
CA ARG A 98 15.76 24.58 -10.71
C ARG A 98 15.15 24.74 -9.33
N ARG A 99 15.45 25.86 -8.69
CA ARG A 99 14.84 26.25 -7.41
C ARG A 99 13.60 27.10 -7.70
N ALA A 100 12.45 26.73 -7.12
CA ALA A 100 11.28 27.60 -7.16
C ALA A 100 11.53 28.89 -6.38
N ARG A 101 10.76 29.95 -6.69
CA ARG A 101 10.84 31.23 -5.95
C ARG A 101 10.53 31.07 -4.47
N LEU A 102 9.53 30.25 -4.14
CA LEU A 102 9.18 29.88 -2.78
C LEU A 102 9.56 28.42 -2.59
N LEU A 103 10.70 28.19 -1.92
CA LEU A 103 11.14 26.83 -1.65
C LEU A 103 10.37 26.28 -0.45
N ASN A 104 9.86 25.06 -0.58
CA ASN A 104 9.26 24.34 0.52
C ASN A 104 10.30 24.13 1.63
N ALA A 105 9.93 24.39 2.90
CA ALA A 105 10.86 24.29 4.04
C ALA A 105 11.48 22.88 4.16
N ILE A 106 10.69 21.83 3.93
CA ILE A 106 11.16 20.43 3.95
C ILE A 106 12.30 20.24 2.95
N ILE A 107 12.13 20.79 1.74
CA ILE A 107 13.14 20.69 0.70
C ILE A 107 14.37 21.50 1.10
N ASN A 108 14.20 22.75 1.54
CA ASN A 108 15.29 23.63 1.91
C ASN A 108 16.23 23.01 2.95
N ASP A 109 15.64 22.42 3.99
CA ASP A 109 16.40 21.88 5.12
C ASP A 109 17.02 20.50 4.83
N ALA A 110 16.59 19.86 3.74
CA ALA A 110 17.11 18.59 3.28
C ALA A 110 18.14 18.69 2.14
N LEU A 111 18.48 19.90 1.69
CA LEU A 111 19.51 20.10 0.65
C LEU A 111 20.93 19.97 1.20
N CYS A 112 21.81 19.32 0.44
CA CYS A 112 23.23 19.19 0.77
C CYS A 112 24.10 19.56 -0.44
N GLU A 113 25.23 20.23 -0.20
CA GLU A 113 26.21 20.55 -1.24
C GLU A 113 27.19 19.38 -1.45
N ILE A 114 27.43 19.00 -2.71
CA ILE A 114 28.30 17.88 -3.10
C ILE A 114 29.56 18.31 -3.85
N GLY A 115 29.93 19.59 -3.71
CA GLY A 115 31.09 20.19 -4.36
C GLY A 115 30.72 20.91 -5.66
N TYR A 116 31.58 21.86 -6.06
CA TYR A 116 31.37 22.72 -7.23
C TYR A 116 30.02 23.48 -7.24
N GLY A 117 29.42 23.70 -6.06
CA GLY A 117 28.13 24.38 -5.91
C GLY A 117 26.91 23.54 -6.33
N GLU A 118 27.06 22.25 -6.63
CA GLU A 118 25.92 21.38 -6.90
C GLU A 118 25.23 20.95 -5.60
N LEU A 119 23.90 20.99 -5.62
CA LEU A 119 23.06 20.62 -4.48
C LEU A 119 22.31 19.33 -4.79
N LEU A 120 22.26 18.41 -3.83
CA LEU A 120 21.40 17.23 -3.84
C LEU A 120 20.34 17.30 -2.75
N LEU A 121 19.30 16.49 -2.87
CA LEU A 121 18.30 16.29 -1.82
C LEU A 121 18.60 15.01 -1.03
N SER A 122 18.98 15.16 0.23
CA SER A 122 19.26 14.03 1.13
C SER A 122 17.97 13.32 1.51
N SER A 123 17.91 11.99 1.31
CA SER A 123 16.72 11.22 1.66
C SER A 123 16.52 11.11 3.16
N VAL A 124 17.61 11.04 3.94
CA VAL A 124 17.55 10.99 5.41
C VAL A 124 17.09 12.32 5.99
N LEU A 125 17.67 13.45 5.54
CA LEU A 125 17.24 14.76 6.06
C LEU A 125 15.79 15.07 5.68
N PHE A 126 15.37 14.68 4.46
CA PHE A 126 14.00 14.87 4.01
C PHE A 126 12.99 14.12 4.89
N ILE A 127 13.24 12.85 5.21
CA ILE A 127 12.30 12.07 6.03
C ILE A 127 12.33 12.51 7.49
N ASP A 128 13.47 12.97 8.01
CA ASP A 128 13.58 13.53 9.36
C ASP A 128 12.72 14.79 9.49
N GLU A 129 12.73 15.66 8.48
CA GLU A 129 11.90 16.86 8.44
C GLU A 129 10.40 16.53 8.27
N CYS A 130 10.06 15.51 7.46
CA CYS A 130 8.69 15.00 7.41
C CYS A 130 8.23 14.48 8.78
N SER A 131 9.09 13.73 9.48
CA SER A 131 8.82 13.21 10.82
C SER A 131 8.59 14.34 11.84
N ARG A 132 9.39 15.41 11.76
CA ARG A 132 9.22 16.61 12.60
C ARG A 132 7.86 17.27 12.38
N LEU A 133 7.43 17.40 11.12
CA LEU A 133 6.10 17.93 10.79
C LEU A 133 4.98 17.05 11.34
N THR A 134 5.07 15.73 11.18
CA THR A 134 4.08 14.79 11.72
C THR A 134 3.96 14.90 13.23
N ASN A 135 5.08 15.04 13.94
CA ASN A 135 5.10 15.13 15.41
C ASN A 135 4.50 16.43 15.98
N GLN A 136 4.36 17.50 15.18
CA GLN A 136 3.78 18.76 15.66
C GLN A 136 2.26 18.70 15.86
N HIS A 137 1.57 17.67 15.35
CA HIS A 137 0.10 17.53 15.38
C HIS A 137 -0.42 16.55 16.46
N SER A 138 0.21 16.53 17.64
CA SER A 138 0.36 15.34 18.52
C SER A 138 -0.77 14.95 19.50
N THR A 139 -1.96 15.56 19.50
CA THR A 139 -3.02 15.07 20.41
C THR A 139 -3.74 13.85 19.83
N GLY A 140 -3.52 12.69 20.45
CA GLY A 140 -4.12 11.40 20.07
C GLY A 140 -3.32 10.58 19.05
N ARG A 141 -2.16 11.08 18.58
CA ARG A 141 -1.30 10.40 17.60
C ARG A 141 0.02 9.96 18.25
N VAL A 142 0.40 8.71 18.02
CA VAL A 142 1.67 8.13 18.47
C VAL A 142 2.48 7.73 17.26
N LEU A 143 3.55 8.46 16.98
CA LEU A 143 4.52 8.09 15.94
C LEU A 143 5.42 6.96 16.43
N HIS A 144 5.67 5.97 15.58
CA HIS A 144 6.55 4.83 15.86
C HIS A 144 7.87 4.93 15.09
N GLU A 145 8.80 4.03 15.42
CA GLU A 145 10.02 3.87 14.66
C GLU A 145 9.75 3.62 13.18
N ARG A 146 10.59 4.26 12.35
CA ARG A 146 10.51 4.18 10.89
C ARG A 146 10.59 2.73 10.40
N ALA A 147 9.67 2.35 9.50
CA ALA A 147 9.62 1.03 8.89
C ALA A 147 9.83 1.12 7.37
N GLY A 148 11.08 0.99 6.91
CA GLY A 148 11.42 1.16 5.49
C GLY A 148 11.14 2.60 5.02
N PRO A 149 10.28 2.83 4.00
CA PRO A 149 9.91 4.18 3.57
C PRO A 149 8.82 4.82 4.45
N ALA A 150 8.20 4.07 5.34
CA ALA A 150 7.03 4.51 6.10
C ALA A 150 7.42 5.12 7.44
N LEU A 151 6.64 6.12 7.85
CA LEU A 151 6.53 6.66 9.19
C LEU A 151 5.22 6.13 9.80
N PRO A 152 5.26 5.02 10.54
CA PRO A 152 4.05 4.43 11.11
C PRO A 152 3.55 5.28 12.27
N GLU A 153 2.24 5.50 12.34
CA GLU A 153 1.57 6.12 13.46
C GLU A 153 0.38 5.28 13.95
N THR A 154 0.05 5.44 15.23
CA THR A 154 -1.24 5.01 15.77
C THR A 154 -2.08 6.23 16.11
N VAL A 155 -3.27 6.33 15.53
CA VAL A 155 -4.24 7.39 15.77
C VAL A 155 -5.32 6.90 16.73
N GLU A 156 -5.55 7.65 17.81
CA GLU A 156 -6.49 7.38 18.90
C GLU A 156 -6.32 5.99 19.56
N GLY A 157 -5.09 5.45 19.54
CA GLY A 157 -4.80 4.11 20.06
C GLY A 157 -5.36 2.94 19.24
N ILE A 158 -6.07 3.22 18.13
CA ILE A 158 -6.88 2.22 17.41
C ILE A 158 -6.40 2.06 15.97
N LEU A 159 -6.28 3.17 15.22
CA LEU A 159 -6.02 3.12 13.79
C LEU A 159 -4.51 3.14 13.53
N LYS A 160 -3.98 2.12 12.85
CA LYS A 160 -2.58 2.10 12.42
C LYS A 160 -2.48 2.72 11.04
N VAL A 161 -1.60 3.68 10.85
CA VAL A 161 -1.41 4.37 9.58
C VAL A 161 0.07 4.37 9.22
N ASP A 162 0.40 3.86 8.04
CA ASP A 162 1.75 3.88 7.49
C ASP A 162 1.83 5.03 6.47
N MET A 163 2.46 6.13 6.86
CA MET A 163 2.64 7.30 5.98
C MET A 163 3.95 7.18 5.21
N VAL A 164 3.88 7.20 3.89
CA VAL A 164 5.04 7.18 2.99
C VAL A 164 5.14 8.53 2.28
N TYR A 165 6.12 9.32 2.67
CA TYR A 165 6.41 10.60 1.99
C TYR A 165 7.15 10.36 0.68
N SER A 166 6.82 11.17 -0.32
CA SER A 166 7.30 10.98 -1.69
C SER A 166 7.31 12.28 -2.49
N ILE A 167 8.02 12.24 -3.61
CA ILE A 167 8.03 13.30 -4.63
C ILE A 167 7.58 12.68 -5.96
N ARG A 168 6.75 13.39 -6.72
CA ARG A 168 6.34 12.93 -8.07
C ARG A 168 7.54 12.87 -8.99
N CYS A 169 7.63 11.81 -9.79
CA CYS A 169 8.74 11.56 -10.70
C CYS A 169 8.27 11.27 -12.13
N GLN A 170 8.89 11.95 -13.09
CA GLN A 170 8.75 11.66 -14.52
C GLN A 170 9.96 10.83 -14.99
N CYS A 171 9.74 9.53 -15.18
CA CYS A 171 10.74 8.59 -15.69
C CYS A 171 10.27 7.87 -16.98
N PRO A 172 10.14 8.61 -18.10
CA PRO A 172 9.61 8.05 -19.35
C PRO A 172 10.44 6.89 -19.89
N SER A 173 11.76 6.86 -19.70
CA SER A 173 12.59 5.76 -20.19
C SER A 173 12.27 4.44 -19.47
N ILE A 174 12.08 4.49 -18.14
CA ILE A 174 11.72 3.32 -17.33
C ILE A 174 10.32 2.84 -17.70
N LEU A 175 9.35 3.76 -17.77
CA LEU A 175 7.97 3.45 -18.13
C LEU A 175 7.84 2.93 -19.56
N HIS A 176 8.63 3.44 -20.50
CA HIS A 176 8.66 2.96 -21.88
C HIS A 176 9.17 1.52 -21.96
N ARG A 177 10.31 1.22 -21.32
CA ARG A 177 10.85 -0.16 -21.23
C ARG A 177 9.82 -1.11 -20.62
N TRP A 178 9.13 -0.66 -19.56
CA TRP A 178 8.04 -1.44 -18.97
C TRP A 178 6.88 -1.62 -19.95
N ALA A 179 6.48 -0.61 -20.71
CA ALA A 179 5.29 -0.64 -21.58
C ALA A 179 5.46 -1.51 -22.84
N VAL A 180 6.67 -1.60 -23.39
CA VAL A 180 6.93 -2.35 -24.64
C VAL A 180 7.17 -3.85 -24.42
N ARG A 181 7.18 -4.34 -23.16
CA ARG A 181 7.37 -5.77 -22.90
C ARG A 181 6.28 -6.63 -23.57
N PRO A 182 6.64 -7.78 -24.17
CA PRO A 182 5.68 -8.79 -24.60
C PRO A 182 4.84 -9.27 -23.42
N ARG A 183 3.52 -9.36 -23.58
CA ARG A 183 2.61 -9.74 -22.50
C ARG A 183 1.29 -10.34 -23.00
N HIS A 184 0.69 -11.18 -22.17
CA HIS A 184 -0.72 -11.57 -22.29
C HIS A 184 -1.66 -10.64 -21.52
N TRP A 185 -1.13 -9.94 -20.52
CA TRP A 185 -1.85 -9.01 -19.66
C TRP A 185 -0.89 -7.95 -19.11
N PRO A 186 -1.35 -6.72 -18.82
CA PRO A 186 -2.70 -6.24 -19.06
C PRO A 186 -2.93 -5.81 -20.52
N GLN A 187 -4.17 -5.45 -20.85
CA GLN A 187 -4.50 -4.88 -22.16
C GLN A 187 -3.79 -3.54 -22.38
N SER A 188 -3.53 -3.17 -23.64
CA SER A 188 -2.80 -1.96 -24.00
C SER A 188 -3.38 -0.67 -23.41
N VAL A 189 -4.71 -0.59 -23.25
CA VAL A 189 -5.36 0.56 -22.59
C VAL A 189 -4.91 0.73 -21.13
N ILE A 190 -4.75 -0.38 -20.41
CA ILE A 190 -4.27 -0.38 -19.02
C ILE A 190 -2.77 -0.09 -18.99
N VAL A 191 -1.99 -0.59 -19.96
CA VAL A 191 -0.57 -0.23 -20.10
C VAL A 191 -0.41 1.29 -20.26
N GLN A 192 -1.16 1.90 -21.18
CA GLN A 192 -1.15 3.34 -21.39
C GLN A 192 -1.59 4.10 -20.13
N LYS A 193 -2.62 3.59 -19.43
CA LYS A 193 -3.07 4.19 -18.17
C LYS A 193 -1.97 4.16 -17.11
N VAL A 194 -1.29 3.03 -16.92
CA VAL A 194 -0.17 2.89 -15.97
C VAL A 194 0.96 3.86 -16.31
N VAL A 195 1.34 3.99 -17.59
CA VAL A 195 2.34 4.97 -18.03
C VAL A 195 1.90 6.40 -17.70
N SER A 196 0.63 6.75 -17.93
CA SER A 196 0.11 8.10 -17.66
C SER A 196 0.06 8.47 -16.17
N LEU A 197 0.03 7.48 -15.28
CA LEU A 197 0.00 7.70 -13.83
C LEU A 197 1.36 8.15 -13.27
N GLY A 198 2.44 7.98 -14.05
CA GLY A 198 3.79 8.39 -13.66
C GLY A 198 4.39 7.55 -12.53
N ALA A 199 5.42 8.10 -11.90
CA ALA A 199 6.15 7.47 -10.82
C ALA A 199 6.29 8.41 -9.61
N TYR A 200 6.87 7.87 -8.55
CA TYR A 200 7.25 8.59 -7.36
C TYR A 200 8.66 8.17 -6.95
N VAL A 201 9.31 9.01 -6.17
CA VAL A 201 10.53 8.65 -5.43
C VAL A 201 10.24 8.74 -3.95
N THR A 202 10.72 7.75 -3.20
CA THR A 202 10.57 7.66 -1.73
C THR A 202 11.94 7.72 -1.07
N PRO A 203 12.05 8.32 0.13
CA PRO A 203 13.34 8.61 0.76
C PRO A 203 13.93 7.36 1.41
N THR A 204 14.29 6.34 0.61
CA THR A 204 14.85 5.07 1.08
C THR A 204 15.97 4.67 0.14
N GLY A 205 17.22 4.72 0.61
CA GLY A 205 18.35 4.22 -0.16
C GLY A 205 18.45 2.71 -0.17
N PHE A 206 19.31 2.18 -1.04
CA PHE A 206 19.58 0.77 -1.10
C PHE A 206 20.38 0.34 0.13
N LYS A 207 19.96 -0.73 0.81
CA LYS A 207 20.49 -1.12 2.13
C LYS A 207 22.01 -1.31 2.15
N GLU A 208 22.55 -1.89 1.08
CA GLU A 208 23.97 -2.21 0.94
C GLU A 208 24.78 -1.11 0.23
N SER A 209 24.16 0.04 -0.09
CA SER A 209 24.86 1.20 -0.63
C SER A 209 25.55 1.99 0.47
N GLU A 210 26.77 2.44 0.22
CA GLU A 210 27.49 3.41 1.05
C GLU A 210 26.77 4.77 1.07
N ASN A 211 26.09 5.10 -0.03
CA ASN A 211 25.36 6.35 -0.24
C ASN A 211 23.86 6.26 0.09
N LYS A 212 23.42 5.22 0.82
CA LYS A 212 22.01 4.98 1.16
C LYS A 212 21.27 6.15 1.85
N HIS A 213 22.02 7.09 2.41
CA HIS A 213 21.50 8.25 3.13
C HIS A 213 21.09 9.41 2.20
N ILE A 214 21.57 9.42 0.95
CA ILE A 214 21.21 10.39 -0.10
C ILE A 214 20.41 9.75 -1.25
N GLU A 215 20.37 8.41 -1.30
CA GLU A 215 19.63 7.69 -2.33
C GLU A 215 18.12 7.68 -2.07
N TRP A 216 17.38 7.69 -3.18
CA TRP A 216 15.94 7.63 -3.25
C TRP A 216 15.50 6.43 -4.06
N ARG A 217 14.38 5.82 -3.68
CA ARG A 217 13.83 4.65 -4.35
C ARG A 217 12.64 5.01 -5.23
N ILE A 218 12.72 4.63 -6.49
CA ILE A 218 11.67 4.81 -7.48
C ILE A 218 10.55 3.79 -7.20
N CYS A 219 9.31 4.27 -7.19
CA CYS A 219 8.12 3.46 -6.99
C CYS A 219 6.96 3.91 -7.86
N PHE A 220 6.05 2.98 -8.14
CA PHE A 220 4.95 3.18 -9.09
C PHE A 220 3.61 2.90 -8.42
N ASN A 221 3.40 3.35 -7.17
CA ASN A 221 2.25 2.99 -6.34
C ASN A 221 0.91 3.10 -7.08
N SER A 222 0.66 4.22 -7.77
CA SER A 222 -0.56 4.43 -8.56
C SER A 222 -0.69 3.43 -9.72
N GLY A 223 0.40 3.18 -10.44
CA GLY A 223 0.46 2.18 -11.52
C GLY A 223 0.28 0.75 -11.04
N GLU A 224 0.88 0.39 -9.90
CA GLU A 224 0.69 -0.91 -9.25
C GLU A 224 -0.75 -1.09 -8.80
N THR A 225 -1.37 -0.09 -8.17
CA THR A 225 -2.78 -0.11 -7.78
C THR A 225 -3.67 -0.30 -9.00
N GLU A 226 -3.42 0.41 -10.11
CA GLU A 226 -4.15 0.24 -11.38
C GLU A 226 -4.03 -1.20 -11.90
N LEU A 227 -2.83 -1.79 -11.88
CA LEU A 227 -2.60 -3.18 -12.27
C LEU A 227 -3.40 -4.15 -11.39
N MET A 228 -3.34 -3.97 -10.07
CA MET A 228 -4.07 -4.82 -9.11
C MET A 228 -5.59 -4.72 -9.26
N ASN A 229 -6.10 -3.52 -9.57
CA ASN A 229 -7.52 -3.28 -9.82
C ASN A 229 -8.02 -3.92 -11.12
N ASN A 230 -7.12 -4.17 -12.08
CA ASN A 230 -7.42 -4.81 -13.37
C ASN A 230 -7.04 -6.31 -13.42
N LEU A 231 -6.72 -6.91 -12.27
CA LEU A 231 -6.70 -8.38 -12.15
C LEU A 231 -8.13 -8.91 -12.30
N ASN A 232 -8.27 -9.99 -13.07
CA ASN A 232 -9.54 -10.71 -13.12
C ASN A 232 -9.88 -11.34 -11.76
N ASP A 233 -11.13 -11.75 -11.61
CA ASP A 233 -11.64 -12.23 -10.32
C ASP A 233 -10.90 -13.47 -9.78
N THR A 234 -10.44 -14.38 -10.65
CA THR A 234 -9.64 -15.53 -10.26
C THR A 234 -8.26 -15.09 -9.74
N GLN A 235 -7.54 -14.26 -10.49
CA GLN A 235 -6.21 -13.75 -10.09
C GLN A 235 -6.26 -12.99 -8.76
N ALA A 236 -7.24 -12.11 -8.59
CA ALA A 236 -7.42 -11.38 -7.34
C ALA A 236 -7.67 -12.33 -6.16
N LYS A 237 -8.47 -13.38 -6.36
CA LYS A 237 -8.70 -14.41 -5.32
C LYS A 237 -7.45 -15.24 -5.02
N VAL A 238 -6.64 -15.56 -6.02
CA VAL A 238 -5.33 -16.22 -5.81
C VAL A 238 -4.46 -15.34 -4.93
N TYR A 239 -4.34 -14.04 -5.25
CA TYR A 239 -3.53 -13.13 -4.45
C TYR A 239 -4.01 -13.03 -2.99
N VAL A 240 -5.34 -12.94 -2.77
CA VAL A 240 -5.90 -12.94 -1.41
C VAL A 240 -5.57 -14.22 -0.65
N LEU A 241 -5.69 -15.39 -1.29
CA LEU A 241 -5.35 -16.67 -0.67
C LEU A 241 -3.85 -16.75 -0.33
N LEU A 242 -2.97 -16.29 -1.23
CA LEU A 242 -1.54 -16.19 -0.96
C LEU A 242 -1.26 -15.26 0.23
N LYS A 243 -1.95 -14.11 0.33
CA LYS A 243 -1.82 -13.21 1.49
C LYS A 243 -2.27 -13.87 2.79
N TRP A 244 -3.30 -14.71 2.76
CA TRP A 244 -3.75 -15.43 3.95
C TRP A 244 -2.78 -16.52 4.37
N ILE A 245 -2.27 -17.30 3.41
CA ILE A 245 -1.18 -18.25 3.67
C ILE A 245 0.03 -17.51 4.24
N LEU A 246 0.38 -16.36 3.68
CA LEU A 246 1.45 -15.53 4.21
C LEU A 246 1.18 -15.12 5.66
N LYS A 247 0.00 -14.58 5.96
CA LYS A 247 -0.32 -14.06 7.30
C LYS A 247 -0.44 -15.17 8.35
N GLU A 248 -1.09 -16.28 8.02
CA GLU A 248 -1.50 -17.31 8.99
C GLU A 248 -0.52 -18.47 9.09
N ILE A 249 0.26 -18.75 8.04
CA ILE A 249 1.15 -19.92 7.98
C ILE A 249 2.63 -19.51 7.92
N ILE A 250 2.98 -18.56 7.05
CA ILE A 250 4.39 -18.19 6.81
C ILE A 250 4.90 -17.14 7.82
N LYS A 251 4.16 -16.04 8.05
CA LYS A 251 4.56 -14.95 8.94
C LYS A 251 4.92 -15.36 10.37
N PRO A 252 4.25 -16.37 10.99
CA PRO A 252 4.67 -16.87 12.31
C PRO A 252 6.11 -17.38 12.36
N THR A 253 6.69 -17.81 11.24
CA THR A 253 8.05 -18.36 11.15
C THR A 253 8.98 -17.54 10.25
N ASN A 254 8.47 -16.50 9.60
CA ASN A 254 9.18 -15.71 8.58
C ASN A 254 8.66 -14.28 8.50
N LYS A 255 9.45 -13.32 8.96
CA LYS A 255 9.11 -11.89 8.89
C LYS A 255 9.59 -11.19 7.62
N GLU A 256 10.49 -11.81 6.85
CA GLU A 256 11.14 -11.23 5.67
C GLU A 256 10.26 -11.27 4.41
N ILE A 257 9.43 -12.30 4.25
CA ILE A 257 8.51 -12.38 3.11
C ILE A 257 7.33 -11.44 3.36
N THR A 258 7.13 -10.52 2.42
CA THR A 258 6.06 -9.52 2.49
C THR A 258 4.93 -9.81 1.49
N SER A 259 3.78 -9.17 1.69
CA SER A 259 2.69 -9.18 0.71
C SER A 259 3.10 -8.54 -0.63
N TYR A 260 4.15 -7.71 -0.63
CA TYR A 260 4.71 -7.09 -1.82
C TYR A 260 5.49 -8.09 -2.70
N VAL A 261 6.19 -9.05 -2.10
CA VAL A 261 6.79 -10.19 -2.81
C VAL A 261 5.70 -11.00 -3.53
N LEU A 262 4.61 -11.31 -2.81
CA LEU A 262 3.47 -12.02 -3.40
C LEU A 262 2.76 -11.24 -4.50
N LYS A 263 2.66 -9.90 -4.35
CA LYS A 263 2.08 -9.02 -5.37
C LYS A 263 2.84 -9.18 -6.69
N ASN A 264 4.17 -9.11 -6.61
CA ASN A 264 5.03 -9.25 -7.79
C ASN A 264 4.95 -10.63 -8.43
N ILE A 265 4.85 -11.70 -7.62
CA ILE A 265 4.63 -13.06 -8.15
C ILE A 265 3.33 -13.11 -8.97
N ILE A 266 2.24 -12.54 -8.45
CA ILE A 266 0.94 -12.54 -9.14
C ILE A 266 0.96 -11.69 -10.41
N LEU A 267 1.61 -10.52 -10.38
CA LEU A 267 1.75 -9.67 -11.55
C LEU A 267 2.53 -10.38 -12.67
N TRP A 268 3.65 -11.04 -12.33
CA TRP A 268 4.38 -11.86 -13.31
C TRP A 268 3.59 -13.08 -13.79
N GLN A 269 2.84 -13.74 -12.91
CA GLN A 269 1.99 -14.87 -13.28
C GLN A 269 0.89 -14.43 -14.26
N ALA A 270 0.27 -13.27 -14.02
CA ALA A 270 -0.74 -12.69 -14.89
C ALA A 270 -0.16 -12.26 -16.25
N GLU A 271 1.00 -11.61 -16.29
CA GLU A 271 1.66 -11.16 -17.52
C GLU A 271 2.01 -12.33 -18.46
N ASN A 272 2.47 -13.45 -17.89
CA ASN A 272 2.98 -14.61 -18.62
C ASN A 272 1.93 -15.66 -19.00
N THR A 273 0.66 -15.43 -18.67
CA THR A 273 -0.40 -16.43 -18.86
C THR A 273 -1.60 -15.83 -19.60
N PRO A 274 -2.14 -16.50 -20.64
CA PRO A 274 -3.38 -16.09 -21.28
C PRO A 274 -4.53 -15.92 -20.27
N GLN A 275 -5.29 -14.84 -20.41
CA GLN A 275 -6.37 -14.53 -19.46
C GLN A 275 -7.47 -15.60 -19.41
N THR A 276 -7.64 -16.37 -20.49
CA THR A 276 -8.61 -17.48 -20.60
C THR A 276 -8.34 -18.62 -19.61
N GLU A 277 -7.10 -18.78 -19.15
CA GLU A 277 -6.73 -19.84 -18.21
C GLU A 277 -7.13 -19.52 -16.75
N PHE A 278 -7.43 -18.25 -16.45
CA PHE A 278 -7.80 -17.78 -15.12
C PHE A 278 -9.31 -17.80 -14.92
N HIS A 279 -9.88 -18.99 -14.71
CA HIS A 279 -11.30 -19.17 -14.41
C HIS A 279 -11.52 -19.76 -13.01
N SER A 280 -12.76 -19.73 -12.52
CA SER A 280 -13.10 -20.15 -11.15
C SER A 280 -12.61 -21.57 -10.79
N ARG A 281 -12.67 -22.51 -11.74
CA ARG A 281 -12.20 -23.90 -11.56
C ARG A 281 -10.67 -24.05 -11.49
N SER A 282 -9.88 -23.10 -11.98
CA SER A 282 -8.40 -23.14 -11.95
C SER A 282 -7.81 -22.42 -10.75
N LEU A 283 -8.63 -21.89 -9.83
CA LEU A 283 -8.19 -21.14 -8.65
C LEU A 283 -7.11 -21.87 -7.83
N LEU A 284 -7.30 -23.17 -7.55
CA LEU A 284 -6.34 -23.96 -6.78
C LEU A 284 -5.03 -24.19 -7.54
N HIS A 285 -5.14 -24.46 -8.83
CA HIS A 285 -3.98 -24.62 -9.70
C HIS A 285 -3.10 -23.37 -9.66
N TRP A 286 -3.71 -22.18 -9.82
CA TRP A 286 -3.00 -20.91 -9.80
C TRP A 286 -2.47 -20.53 -8.42
N LEU A 287 -3.16 -20.91 -7.34
CA LEU A 287 -2.63 -20.80 -5.98
C LEU A 287 -1.33 -21.59 -5.80
N HIS A 288 -1.33 -22.86 -6.21
CA HIS A 288 -0.12 -23.69 -6.12
C HIS A 288 0.99 -23.18 -7.03
N ASP A 289 0.64 -22.67 -8.21
CA ASP A 289 1.62 -22.06 -9.12
C ASP A 289 2.25 -20.79 -8.51
N GLY A 290 1.47 -19.96 -7.83
CA GLY A 290 1.98 -18.82 -7.04
C GLY A 290 2.92 -19.25 -5.91
N LEU A 291 2.57 -20.32 -5.18
CA LEU A 291 3.46 -20.92 -4.16
C LEU A 291 4.75 -21.49 -4.78
N ARG A 292 4.67 -22.12 -5.95
CA ARG A 292 5.84 -22.57 -6.71
C ARG A 292 6.71 -21.40 -7.15
N GLY A 293 6.10 -20.28 -7.56
CA GLY A 293 6.77 -19.01 -7.84
C GLY A 293 7.54 -18.49 -6.62
N LEU A 294 6.87 -18.44 -5.46
CA LEU A 294 7.51 -18.03 -4.18
C LEU A 294 8.68 -18.93 -3.81
N ARG A 295 8.49 -20.25 -3.87
CA ARG A 295 9.56 -21.23 -3.62
C ARG A 295 10.75 -21.03 -4.55
N THR A 296 10.49 -20.74 -5.82
CA THR A 296 11.53 -20.51 -6.82
C THR A 296 12.30 -19.21 -6.53
N ALA A 297 11.59 -18.14 -6.17
CA ALA A 297 12.20 -16.87 -5.78
C ALA A 297 13.14 -17.03 -4.58
N ILE A 298 12.70 -17.76 -3.55
CA ILE A 298 13.52 -18.09 -2.37
C ILE A 298 14.73 -18.94 -2.77
N LYS A 299 14.51 -20.03 -3.53
CA LYS A 299 15.59 -20.93 -3.98
C LYS A 299 16.67 -20.17 -4.75
N LYS A 300 16.28 -19.33 -5.69
CA LYS A 300 17.19 -18.57 -6.57
C LYS A 300 17.71 -17.26 -5.93
N LYS A 301 17.19 -16.86 -4.76
CA LYS A 301 17.41 -15.51 -4.18
C LYS A 301 17.12 -14.40 -5.21
N LEU A 302 16.12 -14.62 -6.07
CA LEU A 302 15.80 -13.74 -7.19
C LEU A 302 14.29 -13.63 -7.42
N LEU A 303 13.77 -12.43 -7.30
CA LEU A 303 12.44 -12.05 -7.80
C LEU A 303 12.57 -10.66 -8.42
N LYS A 304 12.40 -10.59 -9.73
CA LYS A 304 12.43 -9.32 -10.45
C LYS A 304 11.26 -8.44 -10.01
N TYR A 305 11.53 -7.18 -9.71
CA TYR A 305 10.46 -6.21 -9.50
C TYR A 305 9.68 -6.04 -10.80
N TYR A 306 8.34 -6.07 -10.71
CA TYR A 306 7.48 -6.08 -11.88
C TYR A 306 7.60 -4.82 -12.73
N MET A 307 7.80 -3.65 -12.12
CA MET A 307 7.93 -2.39 -12.86
C MET A 307 9.36 -2.15 -13.38
N ILE A 308 10.38 -2.57 -12.62
CA ILE A 308 11.81 -2.46 -12.99
C ILE A 308 12.47 -3.84 -12.83
N PRO A 309 12.48 -4.69 -13.87
CA PRO A 309 12.95 -6.07 -13.78
C PRO A 309 14.40 -6.25 -13.33
N GLU A 310 15.22 -5.22 -13.49
CA GLU A 310 16.62 -5.15 -13.06
C GLU A 310 16.75 -5.08 -11.54
N ARG A 311 15.72 -4.63 -10.82
CA ARG A 311 15.70 -4.57 -9.36
C ARG A 311 15.26 -5.91 -8.77
N ASN A 312 16.09 -6.51 -7.92
CA ASN A 312 15.82 -7.79 -7.27
C ASN A 312 15.17 -7.60 -5.88
N LEU A 313 13.93 -8.07 -5.72
CA LEU A 313 13.20 -7.97 -4.46
C LEU A 313 13.69 -8.96 -3.38
N MET A 314 14.41 -10.01 -3.75
CA MET A 314 14.93 -11.00 -2.80
C MET A 314 16.30 -10.63 -2.23
N GLU A 315 16.97 -9.65 -2.83
CA GLU A 315 18.32 -9.22 -2.42
C GLU A 315 18.30 -8.54 -1.06
N ALA A 316 17.25 -7.77 -0.76
CA ALA A 316 17.08 -7.10 0.52
C ALA A 316 16.60 -8.02 1.66
N CYS A 317 16.14 -9.26 1.36
CA CYS A 317 15.47 -10.14 2.33
C CYS A 317 16.40 -10.82 3.35
N GLY A 318 17.69 -10.50 3.40
CA GLY A 318 18.60 -10.93 4.48
C GLY A 318 18.57 -12.43 4.82
N LEU A 319 18.37 -13.28 3.82
CA LEU A 319 18.01 -14.69 4.04
C LEU A 319 19.19 -15.52 4.55
N GLU A 320 19.23 -15.81 5.84
CA GLU A 320 20.11 -16.85 6.39
C GLU A 320 19.83 -18.20 5.72
N ASP A 321 20.90 -18.93 5.37
CA ASP A 321 20.78 -20.15 4.57
C ASP A 321 20.03 -21.29 5.29
N ALA A 322 20.07 -21.34 6.63
CA ALA A 322 19.33 -22.31 7.43
C ALA A 322 17.81 -22.06 7.38
N LEU A 323 17.38 -20.81 7.55
CA LEU A 323 15.98 -20.40 7.46
C LEU A 323 15.42 -20.60 6.05
N LYS A 324 16.24 -20.30 5.03
CA LYS A 324 15.90 -20.54 3.63
C LYS A 324 15.51 -22.00 3.37
N ARG A 325 16.26 -22.97 3.89
CA ARG A 325 15.96 -24.41 3.71
C ARG A 325 14.61 -24.77 4.34
N LYS A 326 14.36 -24.31 5.57
CA LYS A 326 13.09 -24.54 6.27
C LYS A 326 11.90 -24.03 5.46
N TRP A 327 11.97 -22.79 4.97
CA TRP A 327 10.84 -22.21 4.22
C TRP A 327 10.59 -22.91 2.88
N ILE A 328 11.65 -23.40 2.24
CA ILE A 328 11.51 -24.21 1.02
C ILE A 328 10.74 -25.51 1.34
N ILE A 329 11.02 -26.14 2.48
CA ILE A 329 10.31 -27.34 2.94
C ILE A 329 8.86 -26.98 3.25
N ASP A 330 8.61 -25.96 4.09
CA ASP A 330 7.26 -25.52 4.46
C ASP A 330 6.39 -25.22 3.23
N ILE A 331 6.94 -24.51 2.23
CA ILE A 331 6.21 -24.20 0.99
C ILE A 331 6.00 -25.46 0.13
N THR A 332 6.94 -26.39 0.13
CA THR A 332 6.79 -27.65 -0.61
C THR A 332 5.70 -28.52 -0.01
N GLU A 333 5.68 -28.68 1.31
CA GLU A 333 4.59 -29.37 2.02
C GLU A 333 3.24 -28.72 1.73
N MET A 334 3.15 -27.38 1.77
CA MET A 334 1.91 -26.67 1.42
C MET A 334 1.41 -26.95 -0.01
N ILE A 335 2.32 -27.12 -0.97
CA ILE A 335 1.97 -27.49 -2.35
C ILE A 335 1.48 -28.94 -2.40
N GLU A 336 2.17 -29.85 -1.72
CA GLU A 336 1.85 -31.29 -1.67
C GLU A 336 0.52 -31.58 -0.95
N MET A 337 0.13 -30.73 0.00
CA MET A 337 -1.18 -30.79 0.66
C MET A 337 -2.37 -30.58 -0.29
N GLY A 338 -2.15 -30.09 -1.52
CA GLY A 338 -3.22 -29.88 -2.48
C GLY A 338 -4.26 -28.87 -2.00
N SER A 339 -5.54 -29.23 -2.05
CA SER A 339 -6.63 -28.39 -1.53
C SER A 339 -6.66 -28.28 -0.01
N ASN A 340 -6.01 -29.20 0.72
CA ASN A 340 -6.05 -29.22 2.20
C ASN A 340 -5.32 -28.02 2.82
N VAL A 341 -4.40 -27.38 2.09
CA VAL A 341 -3.73 -26.15 2.55
C VAL A 341 -4.74 -25.04 2.88
N ILE A 342 -5.86 -24.98 2.16
CA ILE A 342 -6.92 -23.98 2.36
C ILE A 342 -7.67 -24.23 3.66
N LEU A 343 -7.83 -25.49 4.07
CA LEU A 343 -8.50 -25.86 5.32
C LEU A 343 -7.67 -25.48 6.56
N ARG A 344 -6.36 -25.24 6.40
CA ARG A 344 -5.51 -24.68 7.45
C ARG A 344 -5.74 -23.19 7.69
N LEU A 345 -6.41 -22.50 6.77
CA LEU A 345 -6.70 -21.07 6.93
C LEU A 345 -7.89 -20.90 7.87
N GLU A 346 -7.63 -20.32 9.04
CA GLU A 346 -8.61 -20.12 10.10
C GLU A 346 -9.77 -19.25 9.63
N LYS A 347 -9.49 -18.25 8.78
CA LYS A 347 -10.53 -17.42 8.13
C LYS A 347 -11.51 -18.24 7.31
N ILE A 348 -11.02 -19.23 6.57
CA ILE A 348 -11.86 -20.06 5.72
C ILE A 348 -12.64 -21.05 6.56
N ARG A 349 -11.99 -21.67 7.55
CA ARG A 349 -12.65 -22.58 8.49
C ARG A 349 -13.83 -21.90 9.20
N LYS A 350 -13.64 -20.67 9.71
CA LYS A 350 -14.72 -19.86 10.29
C LYS A 350 -15.81 -19.55 9.28
N ALA A 351 -15.44 -19.19 8.06
CA ALA A 351 -16.40 -18.82 7.01
C ALA A 351 -17.26 -19.99 6.52
N ILE A 352 -16.76 -21.22 6.59
CA ILE A 352 -17.50 -22.43 6.21
C ILE A 352 -18.63 -22.71 7.21
N VAL A 353 -18.38 -22.43 8.50
CA VAL A 353 -19.34 -22.70 9.60
C VAL A 353 -20.36 -21.55 9.77
N ALA A 354 -20.04 -20.34 9.33
CA ALA A 354 -20.90 -19.16 9.46
C ALA A 354 -22.05 -19.11 8.42
N SER A 355 -23.20 -18.55 8.82
CA SER A 355 -24.34 -18.33 7.92
C SER A 355 -23.98 -17.39 6.74
N PRO A 356 -24.44 -17.66 5.50
CA PRO A 356 -24.09 -16.86 4.33
C PRO A 356 -24.57 -15.40 4.35
N GLU A 357 -25.77 -15.14 4.88
CA GLU A 357 -26.41 -13.82 4.81
C GLU A 357 -25.71 -12.77 5.68
N PRO A 358 -25.43 -13.02 6.98
CA PRO A 358 -24.71 -12.07 7.83
C PRO A 358 -23.32 -11.73 7.28
N MET A 359 -22.62 -12.72 6.72
CA MET A 359 -21.29 -12.54 6.15
C MET A 359 -21.28 -11.63 4.91
N LEU A 360 -22.28 -11.78 4.03
CA LEU A 360 -22.38 -10.96 2.83
C LEU A 360 -22.72 -9.51 3.17
N TRP A 361 -23.66 -9.30 4.09
CA TRP A 361 -24.04 -7.95 4.54
C TRP A 361 -22.88 -7.27 5.27
N PHE A 362 -22.23 -7.96 6.21
CA PHE A 362 -21.09 -7.44 6.97
C PHE A 362 -19.96 -6.95 6.05
N SER A 363 -19.67 -7.74 5.01
CA SER A 363 -18.67 -7.36 4.02
C SER A 363 -19.00 -6.04 3.29
N LYS A 364 -20.28 -5.77 3.04
CA LYS A 364 -20.75 -4.58 2.32
C LYS A 364 -20.75 -3.35 3.22
N THR A 365 -21.19 -3.48 4.47
CA THR A 365 -21.36 -2.36 5.40
C THR A 365 -20.06 -1.88 6.03
N ARG A 366 -19.09 -2.78 6.27
CA ARG A 366 -17.81 -2.47 6.93
C ARG A 366 -17.08 -1.26 6.34
N THR A 367 -16.91 -1.20 5.02
CA THR A 367 -16.19 -0.08 4.40
C THR A 367 -16.97 1.22 4.54
N GLY A 368 -18.30 1.19 4.52
CA GLY A 368 -19.11 2.38 4.78
C GLY A 368 -18.90 2.93 6.19
N LEU A 369 -18.82 2.04 7.19
CA LEU A 369 -18.53 2.41 8.58
C LEU A 369 -17.12 3.00 8.74
N GLU A 370 -16.13 2.35 8.14
CA GLU A 370 -14.74 2.84 8.14
C GLU A 370 -14.66 4.23 7.51
N MET A 371 -15.35 4.44 6.40
CA MET A 371 -15.41 5.73 5.70
C MET A 371 -16.01 6.85 6.56
N LEU A 372 -17.14 6.59 7.22
CA LEU A 372 -17.75 7.54 8.14
C LEU A 372 -16.82 7.87 9.31
N PHE A 373 -16.14 6.87 9.85
CA PHE A 373 -15.16 7.06 10.92
C PHE A 373 -14.02 7.99 10.48
N LEU A 374 -13.44 7.74 9.29
CA LEU A 374 -12.35 8.56 8.75
C LEU A 374 -12.79 10.00 8.45
N GLU A 375 -13.99 10.19 7.91
CA GLU A 375 -14.57 11.52 7.66
C GLU A 375 -14.73 12.32 8.96
N GLU A 376 -15.19 11.67 10.02
CA GLU A 376 -15.34 12.32 11.31
C GLU A 376 -13.99 12.66 11.95
N MET A 377 -13.01 11.76 11.87
CA MET A 377 -11.62 12.04 12.31
C MET A 377 -11.03 13.27 11.60
N ASN A 378 -11.23 13.38 10.27
CA ASN A 378 -10.75 14.53 9.51
C ASN A 378 -11.45 15.84 9.94
N ARG A 379 -12.76 15.81 10.22
CA ARG A 379 -13.50 16.99 10.72
C ARG A 379 -12.94 17.47 12.06
N VAL A 380 -12.64 16.54 12.94
CA VAL A 380 -12.10 16.82 14.28
C VAL A 380 -10.73 17.48 14.17
N GLU A 381 -9.85 16.95 13.31
CA GLU A 381 -8.54 17.56 13.05
C GLU A 381 -8.64 18.96 12.44
N LYS A 382 -9.58 19.16 11.52
CA LYS A 382 -9.83 20.49 10.96
C LYS A 382 -10.26 21.49 12.04
N CYS A 383 -11.18 21.11 12.93
CA CYS A 383 -11.59 21.96 14.05
C CYS A 383 -10.42 22.26 15.01
N LYS A 384 -9.52 21.30 15.27
CA LYS A 384 -8.29 21.55 16.06
C LYS A 384 -7.41 22.62 15.41
N ASN A 385 -7.19 22.51 14.10
CA ASN A 385 -6.33 23.43 13.36
C ASN A 385 -6.91 24.85 13.28
N GLU A 386 -8.23 24.97 13.12
CA GLU A 386 -8.93 26.26 13.13
C GLU A 386 -8.88 26.96 14.51
N ASN A 387 -8.81 26.18 15.60
CA ASN A 387 -8.71 26.69 16.97
C ASN A 387 -7.27 26.83 17.48
N GLY A 388 -6.27 26.89 16.59
CA GLY A 388 -4.87 27.11 16.97
C GLY A 388 -4.25 25.97 17.77
N GLY A 389 -4.71 24.73 17.57
CA GLY A 389 -4.18 23.54 18.26
C GLY A 389 -4.69 23.36 19.69
N GLN A 390 -5.68 24.14 20.13
CA GLN A 390 -6.38 23.86 21.38
C GLN A 390 -7.15 22.54 21.28
N ASP A 391 -7.16 21.77 22.37
CA ASP A 391 -7.87 20.50 22.44
C ASP A 391 -9.34 20.69 22.02
N VAL A 392 -9.81 19.73 21.23
CA VAL A 392 -11.24 19.68 20.91
C VAL A 392 -11.95 19.41 22.24
N PRO A 393 -12.97 20.22 22.60
CA PRO A 393 -13.69 20.00 23.84
C PRO A 393 -14.14 18.55 23.98
N ASP A 394 -14.05 17.98 25.19
CA ASP A 394 -14.41 16.58 25.50
C ASP A 394 -15.77 16.17 24.93
N PHE A 395 -16.70 17.12 24.74
CA PHE A 395 -18.01 16.86 24.15
C PHE A 395 -17.95 16.41 22.69
N MET A 396 -16.95 16.81 21.90
CA MET A 396 -16.79 16.38 20.50
C MET A 396 -16.19 14.98 20.41
N LEU A 397 -15.16 14.66 21.21
CA LEU A 397 -14.64 13.30 21.32
C LEU A 397 -15.71 12.34 21.86
N TYR A 398 -16.50 12.79 22.84
CA TYR A 398 -17.70 12.11 23.30
C TYR A 398 -18.74 11.97 22.18
N ALA A 399 -18.97 13.00 21.36
CA ALA A 399 -19.89 12.92 20.23
C ALA A 399 -19.43 11.92 19.16
N ILE A 400 -18.12 11.77 18.91
CA ILE A 400 -17.56 10.75 18.01
C ILE A 400 -17.80 9.36 18.60
N ARG A 401 -17.42 9.13 19.87
CA ARG A 401 -17.62 7.84 20.54
C ARG A 401 -19.09 7.47 20.62
N LYS A 402 -19.94 8.45 20.96
CA LYS A 402 -21.40 8.31 20.98
C LYS A 402 -21.95 8.06 19.58
N ARG A 403 -21.45 8.72 18.54
CA ARG A 403 -21.89 8.47 17.16
C ARG A 403 -21.42 7.11 16.65
N GLN A 404 -20.23 6.66 17.03
CA GLN A 404 -19.78 5.29 16.81
C GLN A 404 -20.71 4.31 17.52
N GLU A 405 -21.01 4.52 18.80
CA GLU A 405 -21.95 3.70 19.58
C GLU A 405 -23.36 3.71 18.97
N GLU A 406 -23.87 4.86 18.52
CA GLU A 406 -25.17 5.00 17.83
C GLU A 406 -25.18 4.26 16.50
N ILE A 407 -24.15 4.42 15.66
CA ILE A 407 -24.03 3.68 14.41
C ILE A 407 -23.91 2.17 14.69
N LEU A 408 -23.25 1.78 15.77
CA LEU A 408 -23.14 0.39 16.22
C LEU A 408 -24.47 -0.15 16.79
N LEU A 409 -25.27 0.69 17.43
CA LEU A 409 -26.62 0.39 17.93
C LEU A 409 -27.61 0.28 16.77
N GLU A 410 -27.64 1.24 15.85
CA GLU A 410 -28.41 1.18 14.60
C GLU A 410 -28.04 -0.08 13.78
N PHE A 411 -26.75 -0.44 13.78
CA PHE A 411 -26.22 -1.67 13.19
C PHE A 411 -26.73 -2.92 13.92
N ALA A 412 -26.68 -2.96 15.25
CA ALA A 412 -27.18 -4.07 16.05
C ALA A 412 -28.71 -4.26 15.91
N GLU A 413 -29.46 -3.15 15.88
CA GLU A 413 -30.91 -3.13 15.76
C GLU A 413 -31.39 -3.59 14.38
N ARG A 414 -30.76 -3.11 13.29
CA ARG A 414 -31.06 -3.62 11.94
C ARG A 414 -30.75 -5.11 11.80
N MET A 415 -29.66 -5.58 12.39
CA MET A 415 -29.29 -7.00 12.38
C MET A 415 -30.30 -7.89 13.14
N ILE A 416 -30.88 -7.37 14.24
CA ILE A 416 -31.96 -8.05 14.97
C ILE A 416 -33.24 -8.06 14.11
N MET A 417 -33.56 -6.96 13.43
CA MET A 417 -34.74 -6.88 12.54
C MET A 417 -34.63 -7.77 11.30
N GLU A 418 -33.42 -8.01 10.79
CA GLU A 418 -33.15 -8.92 9.67
C GLU A 418 -33.02 -10.41 10.10
N GLY A 419 -33.32 -10.75 11.36
CA GLY A 419 -33.44 -12.14 11.83
C GLY A 419 -32.14 -12.77 12.35
N CYS A 420 -31.08 -11.99 12.58
CA CYS A 420 -29.81 -12.50 13.07
C CYS A 420 -29.87 -12.72 14.61
N SER A 421 -29.47 -13.91 15.10
CA SER A 421 -29.60 -14.23 16.52
C SER A 421 -28.68 -13.39 17.42
N ARG A 422 -29.20 -12.89 18.54
CA ARG A 422 -28.47 -12.09 19.55
C ARG A 422 -27.20 -12.77 20.10
N ASN A 423 -27.10 -14.10 20.01
CA ASN A 423 -26.01 -14.88 20.60
C ASN A 423 -24.75 -14.97 19.73
N GLU A 424 -24.81 -14.62 18.44
CA GLU A 424 -23.63 -14.58 17.55
C GLU A 424 -22.91 -13.23 17.56
N PHE A 425 -23.60 -12.18 18.02
CA PHE A 425 -23.16 -10.79 17.93
C PHE A 425 -21.93 -10.47 18.82
N PRO A 426 -21.87 -10.83 20.12
CA PRO A 426 -20.77 -10.41 20.99
C PRO A 426 -19.40 -10.99 20.62
N LYS A 427 -19.38 -12.19 20.01
CA LYS A 427 -18.13 -12.88 19.60
C LYS A 427 -17.56 -12.37 18.28
N LEU A 428 -18.40 -11.85 17.38
CA LEU A 428 -17.95 -11.10 16.19
C LEU A 428 -17.54 -9.68 16.57
N PHE A 429 -18.32 -9.03 17.44
CA PHE A 429 -18.14 -7.67 17.96
C PHE A 429 -16.80 -7.46 18.67
N LEU A 430 -16.41 -8.33 19.62
CA LEU A 430 -15.11 -8.24 20.32
C LEU A 430 -13.89 -8.46 19.41
N ARG A 431 -14.08 -9.12 18.25
CA ARG A 431 -13.00 -9.36 17.28
C ARG A 431 -12.85 -8.26 16.24
N MET A 432 -13.78 -7.30 16.20
CA MET A 432 -13.70 -6.14 15.33
C MET A 432 -12.74 -5.07 15.83
N PHE A 433 -12.37 -5.11 17.12
CA PHE A 433 -11.61 -4.05 17.81
C PHE A 433 -10.30 -4.53 18.48
N VAL A 434 -9.89 -5.80 18.30
CA VAL A 434 -8.57 -6.31 18.77
C VAL A 434 -7.67 -6.68 17.60
#